data_AF-A0A0T9LYH9-F1
#
_entry.id   AF-A0A0T9LYH9-F1
#
_cell.length_a   1.000
_cell.length_b   1.000
_cell.length_c   1.000
_cell.angle_alpha   90.00
_cell.angle_beta   90.00
_cell.angle_gamma   90.00
#
_symmetry.space_group_name_H-M   'P 1'
#
loop_
_entity.id
_entity.type
_entity.pdbx_description
1 polymer ?
#
loop_
_entity_poly.entity_id
_entity_poly.type
_entity_poly.pdbx_seq_one_letter_code
_entity_poly.pdbx_strand_id
1 'polypeptide(L)'
;MKMPLTLIDNEPVQFATNLPLRKGSDGYNTPQDYNIKGHLPSNTLASIYGPSGSYKSFLAVSWACHIATGKPWASRRVTQGSVVYIVGEGGIGVPRRIRAWEMEFNGGTPIESLYRIDCPVFPASPESVEQVIKAAQDVTEQTGSPVRLIVLDTLARCFGGSDENAAKDMGAFIQGCDFIKAETGATVLVIHHSGKDLDKGARGSSAFRAALDVEFNVRREGDGGALVLSCTKMKDSEEPTTRAYDLSPLNLYIDNDGEEVNSLVLCDKGREIFDEGSPYEAELAGIQRLTANHIALWQSIRSRTASGEACTKSLVRDDMRGMGFDVAKKFTRWLDKLEIDGLIHIDGENICPNSLSNTASN
;
A
#
# COMPACT_ATOMS: atom_id res chain seq x y z
N MET A 1 35.81 -1.69 29.64
CA MET A 1 34.62 -2.47 30.01
C MET A 1 33.61 -1.53 30.66
N LYS A 2 32.48 -1.22 30.00
CA LYS A 2 31.38 -0.50 30.66
C LYS A 2 30.58 -1.53 31.47
N MET A 3 30.41 -1.29 32.77
CA MET A 3 29.59 -2.14 33.63
C MET A 3 28.13 -2.17 33.12
N PRO A 4 27.43 -3.33 33.19
CA PRO A 4 26.01 -3.37 32.90
C PRO A 4 25.26 -2.56 33.96
N LEU A 5 24.37 -1.67 33.54
CA LEU A 5 23.45 -0.98 34.44
C LEU A 5 22.41 -2.00 34.94
N THR A 6 22.42 -2.28 36.24
CA THR A 6 21.42 -3.11 36.91
C THR A 6 20.10 -2.33 36.97
N LEU A 7 19.02 -2.91 36.46
CA LEU A 7 17.66 -2.37 36.65
C LEU A 7 17.30 -2.49 38.12
N ILE A 8 17.04 -1.36 38.77
CA ILE A 8 16.51 -1.30 40.13
C ILE A 8 15.00 -1.13 39.99
N ASP A 9 14.26 -2.21 40.24
CA ASP A 9 12.80 -2.16 40.35
C ASP A 9 12.44 -1.43 41.66
N ASN A 10 12.08 -0.15 41.56
CA ASN A 10 11.53 0.61 42.67
C ASN A 10 10.01 0.38 42.75
N GLU A 11 9.47 0.30 43.98
CA GLU A 11 8.02 0.28 44.19
C GLU A 11 7.33 1.49 43.52
N PRO A 12 6.12 1.31 42.95
CA PRO A 12 5.43 2.37 42.23
C PRO A 12 5.02 3.50 43.19
N VAL A 13 5.59 4.68 42.96
CA VAL A 13 5.20 5.91 43.66
C VAL A 13 3.79 6.29 43.21
N GLN A 14 2.82 6.33 44.13
CA GLN A 14 1.48 6.82 43.83
C GLN A 14 1.49 8.34 43.68
N PHE A 15 1.19 8.82 42.47
CA PHE A 15 0.95 10.24 42.20
C PHE A 15 -0.53 10.57 42.39
N ALA A 16 -0.83 11.80 42.82
CA ALA A 16 -2.21 12.27 42.98
C ALA A 16 -2.94 12.56 41.64
N THR A 17 -2.22 12.52 40.52
CA THR A 17 -2.77 12.78 39.19
C THR A 17 -3.16 11.48 38.49
N ASN A 18 -4.21 11.55 37.66
CA ASN A 18 -4.58 10.47 36.75
C ASN A 18 -3.76 10.49 35.45
N LEU A 19 -2.84 11.44 35.28
CA LEU A 19 -1.94 11.50 34.14
C LEU A 19 -0.88 10.38 34.20
N PRO A 20 -0.53 9.76 33.07
CA PRO A 20 0.50 8.71 33.03
C PRO A 20 1.91 9.31 33.17
N LEU A 21 2.32 9.61 34.40
CA LEU A 21 3.66 10.12 34.70
C LEU A 21 4.71 9.00 34.59
N ARG A 22 5.83 9.29 33.92
CA ARG A 22 7.02 8.43 33.84
C ARG A 22 8.25 9.23 34.25
N LYS A 23 9.24 8.59 34.88
CA LYS A 23 10.48 9.27 35.28
C LYS A 23 11.50 9.20 34.14
N GLY A 24 11.90 10.33 33.57
CA GLY A 24 13.05 10.43 32.66
C GLY A 24 13.09 9.34 31.58
N SER A 25 14.13 8.49 31.60
CA SER A 25 14.34 7.42 30.61
C SER A 25 13.49 6.16 30.84
N ASP A 26 12.55 6.14 31.78
CA ASP A 26 11.68 4.97 32.03
C ASP A 26 10.96 4.53 30.75
N GLY A 27 11.24 3.30 30.33
CA GLY A 27 10.71 2.72 29.09
C GLY A 27 11.60 2.90 27.86
N TYR A 28 12.83 3.43 27.97
CA TYR A 28 13.78 3.54 26.84
C TYR A 28 14.07 2.20 26.14
N ASN A 29 13.93 1.09 26.87
CA ASN A 29 14.13 -0.27 26.41
C ASN A 29 12.81 -0.95 25.97
N THR A 30 11.70 -0.21 25.91
CA THR A 30 10.43 -0.74 25.40
C THR A 30 10.58 -0.98 23.90
N PRO A 31 10.43 -2.23 23.41
CA PRO A 31 10.56 -2.50 22.00
C PRO A 31 9.39 -1.86 21.24
N GLN A 32 9.69 -1.24 20.09
CA GLN A 32 8.67 -0.71 19.21
C GLN A 32 7.80 -1.85 18.65
N ASP A 33 6.49 -1.78 18.90
CA ASP A 33 5.50 -2.70 18.32
C ASP A 33 5.10 -2.24 16.91
N TYR A 34 4.78 -3.21 16.05
CA TYR A 34 4.41 -2.99 14.65
C TYR A 34 3.24 -3.88 14.26
N ASN A 35 2.30 -3.31 13.50
CA ASN A 35 1.32 -4.07 12.74
C ASN A 35 2.01 -4.73 11.53
N ILE A 36 2.89 -3.99 10.84
CA ILE A 36 3.73 -4.51 9.75
C ILE A 36 5.17 -4.09 10.02
N LYS A 37 6.05 -5.06 10.27
CA LYS A 37 7.42 -4.77 10.74
C LYS A 37 8.18 -3.86 9.76
N GLY A 38 8.63 -2.71 10.26
CA GLY A 38 9.40 -1.73 9.50
C GLY A 38 8.58 -0.85 8.55
N HIS A 39 7.25 -0.99 8.55
CA HIS A 39 6.36 -0.14 7.75
C HIS A 39 5.32 0.54 8.63
N LEU A 40 4.47 -0.23 9.33
CA LEU A 40 3.35 0.31 10.08
C LEU A 40 3.54 0.02 11.58
N PRO A 41 4.02 1.00 12.38
CA PRO A 41 4.02 0.91 13.83
C PRO A 41 2.61 0.64 14.38
N SER A 42 2.53 -0.01 15.54
CA SER A 42 1.27 -0.17 16.28
C SER A 42 0.96 1.08 17.11
N ASN A 43 -0.31 1.27 17.47
CA ASN A 43 -0.77 2.36 18.33
C ASN A 43 -0.31 3.76 17.83
N THR A 44 -0.47 3.99 16.51
CA THR A 44 -0.04 5.22 15.84
C THR A 44 -1.18 5.84 15.03
N LEU A 45 -1.07 7.14 14.74
CA LEU A 45 -1.86 7.80 13.71
C LEU A 45 -1.04 7.85 12.42
N ALA A 46 -1.51 7.15 11.40
CA ALA A 46 -0.85 7.00 10.11
C ALA A 46 -1.72 7.50 8.95
N SER A 47 -1.10 7.87 7.83
CA SER A 47 -1.81 8.26 6.61
C SER A 47 -1.20 7.65 5.36
N ILE A 48 -2.05 7.30 4.40
CA ILE A 48 -1.66 7.06 3.00
C ILE A 48 -2.30 8.15 2.16
N TYR A 49 -1.49 8.94 1.45
CA TYR A 49 -1.98 10.00 0.56
C TYR A 49 -1.53 9.81 -0.89
N GLY A 50 -2.27 10.44 -1.82
CA GLY A 50 -1.94 10.39 -3.24
C GLY A 50 -3.12 10.76 -4.16
N PRO A 51 -2.88 10.88 -5.48
CA PRO A 51 -3.90 11.29 -6.44
C PRO A 51 -5.13 10.37 -6.46
N SER A 52 -6.27 10.86 -6.97
CA SER A 52 -7.41 9.98 -7.23
C SER A 52 -7.00 8.85 -8.19
N GLY A 53 -7.51 7.63 -7.97
CA GLY A 53 -7.14 6.47 -8.78
C GLY A 53 -5.72 5.93 -8.57
N SER A 54 -4.95 6.41 -7.59
CA SER A 54 -3.57 5.95 -7.36
C SER A 54 -3.43 4.58 -6.67
N TYR A 55 -4.52 3.84 -6.48
CA TYR A 55 -4.56 2.54 -5.79
C TYR A 55 -4.39 2.54 -4.26
N LYS A 56 -4.50 3.68 -3.59
CA LYS A 56 -4.45 3.76 -2.10
C LYS A 56 -5.34 2.76 -1.39
N SER A 57 -6.61 2.67 -1.78
CA SER A 57 -7.56 1.74 -1.17
C SER A 57 -7.21 0.27 -1.42
N PHE A 58 -6.50 -0.06 -2.52
CA PHE A 58 -6.01 -1.42 -2.74
C PHE A 58 -4.86 -1.75 -1.79
N LEU A 59 -3.93 -0.81 -1.55
CA LEU A 59 -2.89 -0.96 -0.53
C LEU A 59 -3.49 -1.08 0.87
N ALA A 60 -4.45 -0.22 1.21
CA ALA A 60 -5.13 -0.23 2.50
C ALA A 60 -5.87 -1.55 2.76
N VAL A 61 -6.60 -2.06 1.75
CA VAL A 61 -7.26 -3.37 1.82
C VAL A 61 -6.23 -4.50 1.94
N SER A 62 -5.13 -4.45 1.18
CA SER A 62 -4.04 -5.44 1.31
C SER A 62 -3.52 -5.47 2.75
N TRP A 63 -3.08 -4.34 3.30
CA TRP A 63 -2.61 -4.27 4.69
C TRP A 63 -3.65 -4.75 5.71
N ALA A 64 -4.91 -4.35 5.55
CA ALA A 64 -6.01 -4.82 6.39
C ALA A 64 -6.13 -6.36 6.36
N CYS A 65 -6.09 -6.98 5.18
CA CYS A 65 -6.19 -8.43 5.04
C CYS A 65 -4.97 -9.16 5.60
N HIS A 66 -3.76 -8.66 5.36
CA HIS A 66 -2.53 -9.21 5.93
C HIS A 66 -2.55 -9.16 7.46
N ILE A 67 -2.99 -8.05 8.06
CA ILE A 67 -3.12 -7.90 9.52
C ILE A 67 -4.20 -8.82 10.09
N ALA A 68 -5.36 -8.89 9.44
CA ALA A 68 -6.46 -9.76 9.86
C ALA A 68 -6.08 -11.25 9.87
N THR A 69 -5.26 -11.66 8.90
CA THR A 69 -4.85 -13.07 8.71
C THR A 69 -3.47 -13.42 9.30
N GLY A 70 -2.68 -12.42 9.72
CA GLY A 70 -1.30 -12.62 10.18
C GLY A 70 -0.31 -13.00 9.07
N LYS A 71 -0.71 -12.95 7.79
CA LYS A 71 0.17 -13.31 6.69
C LYS A 71 1.25 -12.24 6.48
N PRO A 72 2.51 -12.63 6.23
CA PRO A 72 3.59 -11.67 5.94
C PRO A 72 3.21 -10.74 4.78
N TRP A 73 3.68 -9.49 4.82
CA TRP A 73 3.54 -8.53 3.73
C TRP A 73 4.93 -8.01 3.34
N ALA A 74 5.28 -8.01 2.05
CA ALA A 74 6.62 -7.66 1.55
C ALA A 74 7.75 -8.41 2.28
N SER A 75 7.54 -9.71 2.55
CA SER A 75 8.45 -10.56 3.34
C SER A 75 8.72 -10.05 4.77
N ARG A 76 7.87 -9.16 5.29
CA ARG A 76 7.93 -8.66 6.67
C ARG A 76 6.90 -9.37 7.54
N ARG A 77 7.27 -9.57 8.80
CA ARG A 77 6.36 -10.11 9.81
C ARG A 77 5.19 -9.14 10.02
N VAL A 78 4.00 -9.70 10.12
CA VAL A 78 2.76 -8.99 10.44
C VAL A 78 2.24 -9.48 11.78
N THR A 79 1.81 -8.56 12.64
CA THR A 79 1.18 -8.89 13.91
C THR A 79 -0.31 -9.06 13.68
N GLN A 80 -0.81 -10.27 13.89
CA GLN A 80 -2.22 -10.59 13.64
C GLN A 80 -3.13 -9.88 14.64
N GLY A 81 -4.27 -9.41 14.16
CA GLY A 81 -5.39 -8.95 14.99
C GLY A 81 -6.55 -8.49 14.14
N SER A 82 -7.65 -8.15 14.80
CA SER A 82 -8.87 -7.75 14.09
C SER A 82 -8.73 -6.38 13.45
N VAL A 83 -9.49 -6.13 12.40
CA VAL A 83 -9.43 -4.89 11.63
C VAL A 83 -10.83 -4.35 11.40
N VAL A 84 -10.98 -3.04 11.58
CA VAL A 84 -12.20 -2.32 11.23
C VAL A 84 -11.90 -1.39 10.06
N TYR A 85 -12.57 -1.59 8.93
CA TYR A 85 -12.40 -0.79 7.72
C TYR A 85 -13.64 0.09 7.50
N ILE A 86 -13.47 1.40 7.63
CA ILE A 86 -14.55 2.37 7.46
C ILE A 86 -14.56 2.85 6.02
N VAL A 87 -15.64 2.52 5.31
CA VAL A 87 -15.83 2.82 3.88
C VAL A 87 -16.65 4.10 3.75
N GLY A 88 -16.00 5.24 3.86
CA GLY A 88 -16.64 6.56 3.83
C GLY A 88 -17.29 6.92 2.49
N GLU A 89 -16.80 6.36 1.38
CA GLU A 89 -17.45 6.51 0.06
C GLU A 89 -18.67 5.59 -0.12
N GLY A 90 -18.83 4.59 0.74
CA GLY A 90 -19.81 3.51 0.58
C GLY A 90 -19.55 2.60 -0.63
N GLY A 91 -20.55 1.77 -0.93
CA GLY A 91 -20.60 0.96 -2.15
C GLY A 91 -19.91 -0.40 -2.09
N ILE A 92 -19.90 -1.08 -3.24
CA ILE A 92 -19.48 -2.49 -3.37
C ILE A 92 -17.99 -2.67 -3.70
N GLY A 93 -17.22 -1.59 -3.77
CA GLY A 93 -15.81 -1.62 -4.18
C GLY A 93 -14.90 -2.34 -3.18
N VAL A 94 -14.94 -1.94 -1.91
CA VAL A 94 -14.14 -2.56 -0.84
C VAL A 94 -14.43 -4.06 -0.66
N PRO A 95 -15.68 -4.54 -0.56
CA PRO A 95 -15.92 -5.98 -0.42
C PRO A 95 -15.40 -6.79 -1.62
N ARG A 96 -15.49 -6.25 -2.85
CA ARG A 96 -14.89 -6.88 -4.05
C ARG A 96 -13.36 -6.96 -3.99
N ARG A 97 -12.69 -5.94 -3.42
CA ARG A 97 -11.23 -5.95 -3.23
C ARG A 97 -10.80 -6.96 -2.16
N ILE A 98 -11.53 -7.04 -1.05
CA ILE A 98 -11.29 -8.06 -0.02
C ILE A 98 -11.47 -9.45 -0.63
N ARG A 99 -12.56 -9.67 -1.38
CA ARG A 99 -12.80 -10.95 -2.05
C ARG A 99 -11.68 -11.32 -3.03
N ALA A 100 -11.17 -10.35 -3.79
CA ALA A 100 -10.05 -10.59 -4.70
C ALA A 100 -8.79 -11.04 -3.93
N TRP A 101 -8.51 -10.39 -2.81
CA TRP A 101 -7.39 -10.77 -1.94
C TRP A 101 -7.60 -12.14 -1.30
N GLU A 102 -8.82 -12.47 -0.86
CA GLU A 102 -9.15 -13.81 -0.33
C GLU A 102 -8.87 -14.91 -1.35
N MET A 103 -9.28 -14.71 -2.60
CA MET A 103 -9.06 -15.67 -3.68
C MET A 103 -7.57 -15.88 -3.97
N GLU A 104 -6.80 -14.80 -4.02
CA GLU A 104 -5.36 -14.86 -4.32
C GLU A 104 -4.53 -15.39 -3.15
N PHE A 105 -4.71 -14.84 -1.95
CA PHE A 105 -3.81 -15.07 -0.81
C PHE A 105 -4.38 -15.94 0.30
N ASN A 106 -5.70 -16.19 0.29
CA ASN A 106 -6.40 -16.96 1.33
C ASN A 106 -7.14 -18.20 0.79
N GLY A 107 -6.81 -18.65 -0.43
CA GLY A 107 -7.43 -19.82 -1.05
C GLY A 107 -8.95 -19.69 -1.23
N GLY A 108 -9.45 -18.46 -1.36
CA GLY A 108 -10.88 -18.14 -1.45
C GLY A 108 -11.64 -18.20 -0.12
N THR A 109 -10.97 -18.43 1.01
CA THR A 109 -11.60 -18.49 2.33
C THR A 109 -11.89 -17.08 2.85
N PRO A 110 -13.10 -16.81 3.36
CA PRO A 110 -13.43 -15.52 3.96
C PRO A 110 -12.52 -15.12 5.13
N ILE A 111 -12.31 -13.82 5.34
CA ILE A 111 -11.58 -13.28 6.49
C ILE A 111 -12.55 -12.89 7.60
N GLU A 112 -12.63 -13.71 8.65
CA GLU A 112 -13.57 -13.51 9.78
C GLU A 112 -13.19 -12.34 10.70
N SER A 113 -11.92 -11.91 10.70
CA SER A 113 -11.40 -10.86 11.59
C SER A 113 -11.34 -9.47 10.93
N LEU A 114 -11.92 -9.30 9.74
CA LEU A 114 -11.96 -8.02 9.01
C LEU A 114 -13.41 -7.53 8.86
N TYR A 115 -13.77 -6.51 9.63
CA TYR A 115 -15.11 -5.93 9.65
C TYR A 115 -15.15 -4.62 8.87
N ARG A 116 -16.30 -4.32 8.26
CA ARG A 116 -16.52 -3.07 7.53
C ARG A 116 -17.63 -2.25 8.15
N ILE A 117 -17.44 -0.93 8.16
CA ILE A 117 -18.48 0.05 8.44
C ILE A 117 -18.77 0.76 7.12
N ASP A 118 -19.92 0.48 6.52
CA ASP A 118 -20.29 0.96 5.18
C ASP A 118 -20.98 2.34 5.21
N CYS A 119 -20.49 3.22 6.09
CA CYS A 119 -20.88 4.61 6.19
C CYS A 119 -19.70 5.48 6.67
N PRO A 120 -19.70 6.79 6.36
CA PRO A 120 -18.69 7.69 6.91
C PRO A 120 -18.86 7.83 8.42
N VAL A 121 -17.72 7.89 9.12
CA VAL A 121 -17.65 8.30 10.53
C VAL A 121 -16.96 9.66 10.60
N PHE A 122 -17.28 10.45 11.62
CA PHE A 122 -16.79 11.82 11.75
C PHE A 122 -15.97 11.98 13.03
N PRO A 123 -14.62 11.91 12.97
CA PRO A 123 -13.78 12.04 14.16
C PRO A 123 -13.97 13.35 14.93
N ALA A 124 -14.44 14.42 14.28
CA ALA A 124 -14.77 15.67 14.95
C ALA A 124 -16.07 15.62 15.80
N SER A 125 -16.86 14.53 15.72
CA SER A 125 -18.06 14.30 16.55
C SER A 125 -17.74 13.28 17.65
N PRO A 126 -17.87 13.66 18.94
CA PRO A 126 -17.69 12.73 20.06
C PRO A 126 -18.61 11.51 19.97
N GLU A 127 -19.86 11.69 19.53
CA GLU A 127 -20.83 10.60 19.39
C GLU A 127 -20.37 9.60 18.32
N SER A 128 -19.88 10.08 17.18
CA SER A 128 -19.35 9.21 16.12
C SER A 128 -18.10 8.46 16.58
N VAL A 129 -17.22 9.11 17.34
CA VAL A 129 -16.02 8.49 17.93
C VAL A 129 -16.41 7.38 18.92
N GLU A 130 -17.40 7.62 19.78
CA GLU A 130 -17.90 6.63 20.73
C GLU A 130 -18.47 5.39 20.01
N GLN A 131 -19.17 5.57 18.89
CA GLN A 131 -19.66 4.44 18.08
C GLN A 131 -18.51 3.62 17.46
N VAL A 132 -17.43 4.26 17.01
CA VAL A 132 -16.25 3.54 16.50
C VAL A 132 -15.59 2.72 17.61
N ILE A 133 -15.49 3.26 18.82
CA ILE A 133 -14.93 2.56 19.97
C ILE A 133 -15.79 1.34 20.33
N LYS A 134 -17.12 1.50 20.38
CA LYS A 134 -18.06 0.39 20.60
C LYS A 134 -17.96 -0.69 19.52
N ALA A 135 -17.88 -0.29 18.25
CA ALA A 135 -17.69 -1.24 17.16
C ALA A 135 -16.38 -2.02 17.29
N ALA A 136 -15.29 -1.36 17.72
CA ALA A 136 -14.02 -2.05 17.96
C ALA A 136 -14.09 -3.03 19.15
N GLN A 137 -14.86 -2.69 20.20
CA GLN A 137 -15.13 -3.58 21.33
C GLN A 137 -15.95 -4.80 20.89
N ASP A 138 -17.05 -4.59 20.17
CA ASP A 138 -17.90 -5.66 19.63
C ASP A 138 -17.08 -6.62 18.75
N VAL A 139 -16.23 -6.09 17.86
CA VAL A 139 -15.34 -6.89 17.01
C VAL A 139 -14.33 -7.67 17.85
N THR A 140 -13.78 -7.06 18.90
CA THR A 140 -12.85 -7.75 19.81
C THR A 140 -13.53 -8.91 20.53
N GLU A 141 -14.76 -8.72 21.01
CA GLU A 141 -15.55 -9.77 21.66
C GLU A 141 -15.92 -10.90 20.70
N GLN A 142 -16.35 -10.57 19.47
CA GLN A 142 -16.74 -11.57 18.46
C GLN A 142 -15.56 -12.41 17.96
N THR A 143 -14.39 -11.80 17.81
CA THR A 143 -13.20 -12.47 17.27
C THR A 143 -12.28 -13.05 18.33
N GLY A 144 -12.44 -12.67 19.59
CA GLY A 144 -11.50 -12.97 20.66
C GLY A 144 -10.11 -12.35 20.47
N SER A 145 -9.95 -11.41 19.52
CA SER A 145 -8.68 -10.79 19.14
C SER A 145 -8.79 -9.27 19.16
N PRO A 146 -7.78 -8.54 19.69
CA PRO A 146 -7.83 -7.09 19.75
C PRO A 146 -7.85 -6.48 18.35
N VAL A 147 -8.58 -5.37 18.19
CA VAL A 147 -8.51 -4.56 16.97
C VAL A 147 -7.13 -3.90 16.89
N ARG A 148 -6.35 -4.24 15.85
CA ARG A 148 -5.00 -3.72 15.63
C ARG A 148 -4.97 -2.56 14.64
N LEU A 149 -5.96 -2.48 13.75
CA LEU A 149 -6.04 -1.47 12.70
C LEU A 149 -7.48 -0.98 12.53
N ILE A 150 -7.64 0.34 12.48
CA ILE A 150 -8.87 1.02 12.08
C ILE A 150 -8.54 1.89 10.87
N VAL A 151 -9.18 1.63 9.73
CA VAL A 151 -8.94 2.37 8.49
C VAL A 151 -10.08 3.36 8.25
N LEU A 152 -9.75 4.62 7.95
CA LEU A 152 -10.70 5.65 7.53
C LEU A 152 -10.48 5.95 6.04
N ASP A 153 -11.30 5.36 5.17
CA ASP A 153 -11.19 5.51 3.71
C ASP A 153 -12.40 6.28 3.15
N THR A 154 -12.35 7.59 2.93
CA THR A 154 -11.21 8.52 2.99
C THR A 154 -11.41 9.62 4.03
N LEU A 155 -10.34 10.38 4.34
CA LEU A 155 -10.39 11.60 5.13
C LEU A 155 -11.49 12.54 4.62
N ALA A 156 -11.53 12.82 3.32
CA ALA A 156 -12.48 13.77 2.75
C ALA A 156 -13.95 13.37 3.02
N ARG A 157 -14.25 12.07 3.05
CA ARG A 157 -15.60 11.56 3.39
C ARG A 157 -15.86 11.52 4.89
N CYS A 158 -14.82 11.26 5.69
CA CYS A 158 -14.89 11.22 7.15
C CYS A 158 -14.70 12.60 7.81
N PHE A 159 -14.42 13.66 7.03
CA PHE A 159 -14.20 15.00 7.57
C PHE A 159 -15.51 15.70 7.97
N GLY A 160 -16.61 15.36 7.29
CA GLY A 160 -17.91 15.98 7.49
C GLY A 160 -18.05 17.32 6.75
N GLY A 161 -18.90 18.22 7.27
CA GLY A 161 -19.21 19.51 6.67
C GLY A 161 -18.23 20.65 6.98
N SER A 162 -17.09 20.35 7.61
CA SER A 162 -16.09 21.31 8.08
C SER A 162 -15.04 21.67 7.01
N ASP A 163 -14.23 22.69 7.25
CA ASP A 163 -13.17 23.12 6.31
C ASP A 163 -11.85 22.40 6.58
N GLU A 164 -11.49 21.47 5.69
CA GLU A 164 -10.24 20.69 5.72
C GLU A 164 -8.96 21.55 5.74
N ASN A 165 -9.04 22.81 5.29
CA ASN A 165 -7.90 23.73 5.27
C ASN A 165 -7.78 24.52 6.59
N ALA A 166 -8.86 24.62 7.36
CA ALA A 166 -8.87 25.33 8.63
C ALA A 166 -8.14 24.49 9.70
N ALA A 167 -7.06 25.03 10.25
CA ALA A 167 -6.26 24.33 11.27
C ALA A 167 -7.09 23.93 12.51
N LYS A 168 -8.11 24.73 12.86
CA LYS A 168 -9.03 24.43 13.96
C LYS A 168 -9.83 23.14 13.68
N ASP A 169 -10.42 23.05 12.50
CA ASP A 169 -11.29 21.93 12.12
C ASP A 169 -10.47 20.66 11.92
N MET A 170 -9.31 20.76 11.27
CA MET A 170 -8.36 19.65 11.16
C MET A 170 -7.86 19.22 12.55
N GLY A 171 -7.64 20.16 13.46
CA GLY A 171 -7.30 19.87 14.85
C GLY A 171 -8.36 19.06 15.59
N ALA A 172 -9.65 19.29 15.32
CA ALA A 172 -10.74 18.49 15.89
C ALA A 172 -10.77 17.08 15.30
N PHE A 173 -10.55 16.94 13.99
CA PHE A 173 -10.43 15.64 13.33
C PHE A 173 -9.27 14.80 13.91
N ILE A 174 -8.09 15.42 14.08
CA ILE A 174 -6.91 14.77 14.67
C ILE A 174 -7.20 14.31 16.09
N GLN A 175 -7.78 15.18 16.93
CA GLN A 175 -8.14 14.84 18.31
C GLN A 175 -9.08 13.63 18.39
N GLY A 176 -10.08 13.55 17.51
CA GLY A 176 -10.95 12.38 17.42
C GLY A 176 -10.21 11.11 17.05
N CYS A 177 -9.30 11.17 16.07
CA CYS A 177 -8.48 10.03 15.68
C CYS A 177 -7.56 9.57 16.82
N ASP A 178 -6.93 10.52 17.52
CA ASP A 178 -6.09 10.22 18.68
C ASP A 178 -6.88 9.64 19.85
N PHE A 179 -8.13 10.06 20.05
CA PHE A 179 -9.00 9.49 21.06
C PHE A 179 -9.40 8.05 20.71
N ILE A 180 -9.79 7.77 19.46
CA ILE A 180 -10.05 6.39 18.98
C ILE A 180 -8.80 5.52 19.21
N LYS A 181 -7.62 6.01 18.82
CA LYS A 181 -6.34 5.33 19.01
C LYS A 181 -6.07 5.02 20.49
N ALA A 182 -6.23 6.02 21.36
CA ALA A 182 -5.98 5.87 22.80
C ALA A 182 -6.92 4.85 23.47
N GLU A 183 -8.21 4.88 23.13
CA GLU A 183 -9.22 4.00 23.75
C GLU A 183 -9.20 2.57 23.21
N THR A 184 -8.80 2.38 21.95
CA THR A 184 -8.76 1.04 21.33
C THR A 184 -7.39 0.39 21.33
N GLY A 185 -6.31 1.18 21.47
CA GLY A 185 -4.93 0.73 21.24
C GLY A 185 -4.61 0.39 19.76
N ALA A 186 -5.58 0.57 18.85
CA ALA A 186 -5.42 0.28 17.44
C ALA A 186 -4.63 1.38 16.73
N THR A 187 -3.91 1.02 15.67
CA THR A 187 -3.41 2.00 14.71
C THR A 187 -4.57 2.57 13.91
N VAL A 188 -4.64 3.90 13.79
CA VAL A 188 -5.62 4.59 12.96
C VAL A 188 -4.94 4.98 11.65
N LEU A 189 -5.40 4.40 10.53
CA LEU A 189 -4.86 4.64 9.20
C LEU A 189 -5.86 5.45 8.37
N VAL A 190 -5.47 6.65 7.99
CA VAL A 190 -6.33 7.58 7.24
C VAL A 190 -5.93 7.59 5.77
N ILE A 191 -6.89 7.35 4.87
CA ILE A 191 -6.64 7.45 3.43
C ILE A 191 -6.95 8.87 2.97
N HIS A 192 -5.97 9.54 2.37
CA HIS A 192 -6.07 10.94 1.99
C HIS A 192 -5.76 11.20 0.52
N HIS A 193 -6.23 12.33 0.00
CA HIS A 193 -5.89 12.82 -1.32
C HIS A 193 -4.66 13.72 -1.25
N SER A 194 -3.86 13.71 -2.32
CA SER A 194 -2.84 14.74 -2.52
C SER A 194 -3.47 16.10 -2.80
N GLY A 195 -2.73 17.17 -2.51
CA GLY A 195 -3.10 18.53 -2.90
C GLY A 195 -3.10 18.72 -4.43
N LYS A 196 -3.50 19.92 -4.87
CA LYS A 196 -3.43 20.31 -6.30
C LYS A 196 -2.00 20.33 -6.83
N ASP A 197 -1.06 20.58 -5.94
CA ASP A 197 0.38 20.59 -6.18
C ASP A 197 0.95 19.30 -5.57
N LEU A 198 1.31 18.34 -6.42
CA LEU A 198 1.72 17.00 -5.99
C LEU A 198 3.01 17.05 -5.17
N ASP A 199 3.88 18.02 -5.46
CA ASP A 199 5.15 18.23 -4.77
C ASP A 199 4.95 18.76 -3.34
N LYS A 200 3.78 19.33 -3.06
CA LYS A 200 3.41 19.82 -1.72
C LYS A 200 2.77 18.76 -0.82
N GLY A 201 2.58 17.54 -1.32
CA GLY A 201 2.13 16.41 -0.52
C GLY A 201 0.61 16.31 -0.36
N ALA A 202 0.17 15.94 0.85
CA ALA A 202 -1.24 15.74 1.17
C ALA A 202 -2.06 17.03 1.10
N ARG A 203 -3.36 16.92 0.79
CA ARG A 203 -4.29 18.06 0.77
C ARG A 203 -4.59 18.54 2.20
N GLY A 204 -5.00 19.80 2.33
CA GLY A 204 -5.55 20.34 3.58
C GLY A 204 -4.49 21.00 4.47
N SER A 205 -4.81 21.13 5.76
CA SER A 205 -3.93 21.81 6.73
C SER A 205 -2.63 21.03 7.00
N SER A 206 -1.50 21.75 7.05
CA SER A 206 -0.20 21.19 7.47
C SER A 206 -0.21 20.61 8.89
N ALA A 207 -1.19 20.98 9.72
CA ALA A 207 -1.45 20.40 11.03
C ALA A 207 -1.64 18.88 10.96
N PHE A 208 -2.24 18.37 9.89
CA PHE A 208 -2.45 16.92 9.72
C PHE A 208 -1.13 16.18 9.62
N ARG A 209 -0.27 16.54 8.65
CA ARG A 209 1.06 15.95 8.50
C ARG A 209 1.90 16.10 9.76
N ALA A 210 1.77 17.20 10.50
CA ALA A 210 2.48 17.39 11.76
C ALA A 210 2.09 16.36 12.84
N ALA A 211 0.80 16.00 12.92
CA ALA A 211 0.26 15.06 13.91
C ALA A 211 0.52 13.58 13.61
N LEU A 212 0.73 13.19 12.35
CA LEU A 212 1.02 11.81 11.97
C LEU A 212 2.34 11.31 12.56
N ASP A 213 2.44 10.07 13.04
CA ASP A 213 3.76 9.48 13.31
C ASP A 213 4.36 8.86 12.03
N VAL A 214 3.51 8.39 11.11
CA VAL A 214 3.91 7.80 9.83
C VAL A 214 3.04 8.31 8.67
N GLU A 215 3.67 8.65 7.55
CA GLU A 215 2.97 9.05 6.33
C GLU A 215 3.55 8.34 5.11
N PHE A 216 2.67 7.86 4.23
CA PHE A 216 3.00 7.22 2.98
C PHE A 216 2.42 7.98 1.80
N ASN A 217 3.21 8.14 0.74
CA ASN A 217 2.73 8.54 -0.56
C ASN A 217 2.52 7.32 -1.46
N VAL A 218 1.40 7.32 -2.17
CA VAL A 218 1.08 6.31 -3.18
C VAL A 218 0.75 7.00 -4.51
N ARG A 219 1.53 6.67 -5.53
CA ARG A 219 1.33 7.08 -6.93
C ARG A 219 1.26 5.86 -7.84
N ARG A 220 0.70 6.00 -9.04
CA ARG A 220 0.80 4.96 -10.07
C ARG A 220 2.20 4.97 -10.66
N GLU A 221 2.66 3.81 -11.08
CA GLU A 221 3.85 3.68 -11.90
C GLU A 221 3.44 3.56 -13.37
N GLY A 222 3.55 4.66 -14.11
CA GLY A 222 3.06 4.77 -15.48
C GLY A 222 1.61 4.27 -15.65
N ASP A 223 1.36 3.61 -16.78
CA ASP A 223 0.08 2.96 -17.08
C ASP A 223 0.03 1.47 -16.69
N GLY A 224 1.14 0.92 -16.19
CA GLY A 224 1.41 -0.52 -16.07
C GLY A 224 0.70 -1.26 -14.94
N GLY A 225 -0.31 -0.65 -14.31
CA GLY A 225 -1.09 -1.33 -13.27
C GLY A 225 -0.33 -1.56 -11.96
N ALA A 226 0.70 -0.77 -11.66
CA ALA A 226 1.43 -0.84 -10.39
C ALA A 226 1.29 0.45 -9.57
N LEU A 227 1.48 0.33 -8.26
CA LEU A 227 1.64 1.47 -7.36
C LEU A 227 3.07 1.59 -6.87
N VAL A 228 3.56 2.81 -6.72
CA VAL A 228 4.81 3.13 -6.01
C VAL A 228 4.45 3.59 -4.60
N LEU A 229 5.02 2.95 -3.61
CA LEU A 229 4.84 3.27 -2.19
C LEU A 229 6.12 3.91 -1.65
N SER A 230 6.03 5.18 -1.29
CA SER A 230 7.11 5.94 -0.63
C SER A 230 6.72 6.26 0.81
N CYS A 231 7.61 6.04 1.76
CA CYS A 231 7.45 6.60 3.10
C CYS A 231 7.92 8.06 3.07
N THR A 232 7.07 9.00 3.46
CA THR A 232 7.36 10.45 3.45
C THR A 232 7.54 11.03 4.84
N LYS A 233 7.21 10.26 5.88
CA LYS A 233 7.46 10.59 7.29
C LYS A 233 7.53 9.30 8.12
N MET A 234 8.54 9.19 8.97
CA MET A 234 8.65 8.19 10.04
C MET A 234 9.30 8.83 11.27
N LYS A 235 8.61 8.85 12.42
CA LYS A 235 9.07 9.58 13.61
C LYS A 235 10.18 8.86 14.40
N ASP A 236 9.97 7.58 14.73
CA ASP A 236 10.78 6.82 15.69
C ASP A 236 11.54 5.65 15.02
N SER A 237 11.71 5.69 13.70
CA SER A 237 12.37 4.64 12.91
C SER A 237 12.87 5.20 11.59
N GLU A 238 13.76 4.47 10.92
CA GLU A 238 14.15 4.78 9.54
C GLU A 238 12.99 4.56 8.58
N GLU A 239 12.93 5.39 7.54
CA GLU A 239 11.95 5.27 6.46
C GLU A 239 12.26 4.01 5.62
N PRO A 240 11.28 3.13 5.37
CA PRO A 240 11.49 1.99 4.48
C PRO A 240 11.80 2.47 3.07
N THR A 241 12.62 1.70 2.36
CA THR A 241 12.95 1.95 0.95
C THR A 241 11.69 1.99 0.10
N THR A 242 11.58 2.98 -0.77
CA THR A 242 10.51 3.08 -1.76
C THR A 242 10.53 1.85 -2.68
N ARG A 243 9.35 1.28 -2.93
CA ARG A 243 9.17 0.08 -3.77
C ARG A 243 7.91 0.21 -4.63
N ALA A 244 7.91 -0.48 -5.75
CA ALA A 244 6.71 -0.64 -6.59
C ALA A 244 6.04 -1.99 -6.31
N TYR A 245 4.71 -2.03 -6.42
CA TYR A 245 3.87 -3.19 -6.18
C TYR A 245 2.84 -3.31 -7.31
N ASP A 246 2.87 -4.43 -8.02
CA ASP A 246 1.98 -4.68 -9.14
C ASP A 246 0.55 -4.99 -8.67
N LEU A 247 -0.45 -4.62 -9.46
CA LEU A 247 -1.83 -5.05 -9.29
C LEU A 247 -2.21 -6.00 -10.42
N SER A 248 -2.72 -7.17 -10.05
CA SER A 248 -3.18 -8.18 -11.00
C SER A 248 -4.71 -8.17 -11.09
N PRO A 249 -5.30 -8.27 -12.30
CA PRO A 249 -6.73 -8.43 -12.44
C PRO A 249 -7.16 -9.83 -12.00
N LEU A 250 -8.32 -9.91 -11.35
CA LEU A 250 -8.89 -11.16 -10.89
C LEU A 250 -10.41 -11.17 -11.13
N ASN A 251 -10.89 -12.26 -11.71
CA ASN A 251 -12.31 -12.50 -11.91
C ASN A 251 -12.96 -13.02 -10.63
N LEU A 252 -13.98 -12.31 -10.14
CA LEU A 252 -14.66 -12.66 -8.89
C LEU A 252 -15.82 -13.63 -9.13
N TYR A 253 -16.66 -13.31 -10.10
CA TYR A 253 -17.82 -14.10 -10.50
C TYR A 253 -18.36 -13.60 -11.85
N ILE A 254 -19.30 -14.35 -12.42
CA ILE A 254 -20.13 -13.94 -13.56
C ILE A 254 -21.49 -13.51 -13.03
N ASP A 255 -21.96 -12.32 -13.39
CA ASP A 255 -23.25 -11.82 -12.93
C ASP A 255 -24.44 -12.40 -13.71
N ASN A 256 -25.64 -11.91 -13.42
CA ASN A 256 -26.88 -12.40 -14.03
C ASN A 256 -26.99 -12.08 -15.53
N ASP A 257 -26.24 -11.10 -16.01
CA ASP A 257 -26.20 -10.70 -17.42
C ASP A 257 -25.12 -11.46 -18.20
N GLY A 258 -24.39 -12.36 -17.53
CA GLY A 258 -23.30 -13.11 -18.13
C GLY A 258 -22.00 -12.32 -18.21
N GLU A 259 -21.90 -11.17 -17.53
CA GLU A 259 -20.72 -10.33 -17.55
C GLU A 259 -19.74 -10.69 -16.42
N GLU A 260 -18.44 -10.64 -16.73
CA GLU A 260 -17.39 -10.86 -15.76
C GLU A 260 -17.27 -9.68 -14.79
N VAL A 261 -17.48 -9.96 -13.50
CA VAL A 261 -17.22 -9.00 -12.44
C VAL A 261 -15.79 -9.16 -11.95
N ASN A 262 -14.95 -8.22 -12.37
CA ASN A 262 -13.51 -8.22 -12.07
C ASN A 262 -13.16 -7.22 -10.96
N SER A 263 -12.04 -7.47 -10.29
CA SER A 263 -11.37 -6.55 -9.38
C SER A 263 -9.85 -6.61 -9.61
N LEU A 264 -9.09 -5.78 -8.90
CA LEU A 264 -7.63 -5.87 -8.84
C LEU A 264 -7.19 -6.36 -7.47
N VAL A 265 -6.10 -7.11 -7.43
CA VAL A 265 -5.42 -7.52 -6.21
C VAL A 265 -3.98 -7.03 -6.23
N LEU A 266 -3.52 -6.47 -5.11
CA LEU A 266 -2.14 -6.02 -4.96
C LEU A 266 -1.23 -7.23 -4.72
N CYS A 267 -0.19 -7.38 -5.53
CA CYS A 267 0.92 -8.28 -5.26
C CYS A 267 1.72 -7.75 -4.06
N ASP A 268 1.85 -8.56 -3.01
CA ASP A 268 2.53 -8.19 -1.76
C ASP A 268 4.05 -8.24 -1.85
N LYS A 269 4.61 -8.57 -3.02
CA LYS A 269 6.05 -8.58 -3.29
C LYS A 269 6.46 -7.27 -3.95
N GLY A 270 7.21 -6.47 -3.20
CA GLY A 270 7.78 -5.23 -3.72
C GLY A 270 8.91 -5.50 -4.71
N ARG A 271 8.97 -4.71 -5.78
CA ARG A 271 10.08 -4.64 -6.73
C ARG A 271 10.71 -3.25 -6.74
N GLU A 272 11.87 -3.13 -7.39
CA GLU A 272 12.46 -1.83 -7.70
C GLU A 272 11.49 -1.00 -8.57
N ILE A 273 11.55 0.32 -8.40
CA ILE A 273 10.73 1.27 -9.16
C ILE A 273 11.31 1.36 -10.57
N PHE A 274 10.42 1.35 -11.56
CA PHE A 274 10.75 1.83 -12.89
C PHE A 274 10.71 3.37 -12.85
N ASP A 275 11.85 4.01 -12.66
CA ASP A 275 11.94 5.47 -12.72
C ASP A 275 11.55 5.96 -14.12
N GLU A 276 10.67 6.97 -14.17
CA GLU A 276 10.67 7.93 -15.28
C GLU A 276 12.06 8.59 -15.26
N GLY A 277 12.91 8.24 -16.24
CA GLY A 277 14.34 8.55 -16.24
C GLY A 277 15.27 7.36 -16.01
N SER A 278 14.76 6.14 -15.86
CA SER A 278 15.61 4.95 -15.98
C SER A 278 16.21 4.88 -17.40
N PRO A 279 17.44 4.35 -17.58
CA PRO A 279 18.05 4.21 -18.90
C PRO A 279 17.20 3.42 -19.90
N TYR A 280 16.19 2.67 -19.41
CA TYR A 280 15.24 1.91 -20.21
C TYR A 280 14.30 2.78 -21.06
N GLU A 281 13.91 3.98 -20.57
CA GLU A 281 13.15 4.94 -21.38
C GLU A 281 14.05 5.74 -22.31
N ALA A 282 15.31 5.99 -21.97
CA ALA A 282 16.25 6.64 -22.88
C ALA A 282 16.44 5.85 -24.18
N GLU A 283 16.40 4.51 -24.11
CA GLU A 283 16.43 3.63 -25.29
C GLU A 283 15.13 3.69 -26.12
N LEU A 284 13.99 3.95 -25.47
CA LEU A 284 12.69 4.14 -26.14
C LEU A 284 12.44 5.58 -26.60
N ALA A 285 13.17 6.55 -26.04
CA ALA A 285 13.05 7.97 -26.28
C ALA A 285 13.49 8.31 -27.71
N GLY A 286 12.51 8.50 -28.59
CA GLY A 286 12.74 8.77 -30.02
C GLY A 286 11.99 7.80 -30.94
N ILE A 287 11.49 6.68 -30.41
CA ILE A 287 10.76 5.69 -31.20
C ILE A 287 9.28 6.04 -31.24
N GLN A 288 8.80 6.41 -32.44
CA GLN A 288 7.41 6.78 -32.63
C GLN A 288 6.48 5.55 -32.71
N ARG A 289 5.24 5.74 -32.25
CA ARG A 289 4.13 4.76 -32.35
C ARG A 289 4.34 3.46 -31.56
N LEU A 290 4.97 3.54 -30.40
CA LEU A 290 4.94 2.46 -29.42
C LEU A 290 3.55 2.41 -28.76
N THR A 291 3.06 1.20 -28.54
CA THR A 291 1.81 0.95 -27.80
C THR A 291 2.16 0.23 -26.50
N ALA A 292 1.23 0.14 -25.55
CA ALA A 292 1.42 -0.63 -24.30
C ALA A 292 2.01 -2.04 -24.55
N ASN A 293 1.55 -2.73 -25.60
CA ASN A 293 2.07 -4.05 -25.96
C ASN A 293 3.55 -4.06 -26.40
N HIS A 294 4.03 -3.01 -27.07
CA HIS A 294 5.44 -2.89 -27.44
C HIS A 294 6.31 -2.60 -26.21
N ILE A 295 5.79 -1.79 -25.28
CA ILE A 295 6.44 -1.47 -24.01
C ILE A 295 6.56 -2.73 -23.14
N ALA A 296 5.46 -3.48 -22.96
CA ALA A 296 5.44 -4.72 -22.19
C ALA A 296 6.34 -5.81 -22.79
N LEU A 297 6.38 -5.91 -24.13
CA LEU A 297 7.28 -6.82 -24.83
C LEU A 297 8.75 -6.46 -24.57
N TRP A 298 9.12 -5.20 -24.75
CA TRP A 298 10.46 -4.70 -24.48
C TRP A 298 10.88 -4.90 -23.02
N GLN A 299 9.98 -4.66 -22.08
CA GLN A 299 10.18 -4.89 -20.65
C GLN A 299 10.45 -6.37 -20.33
N SER A 300 9.68 -7.29 -20.91
CA SER A 300 9.86 -8.73 -20.73
C SER A 300 11.25 -9.18 -21.19
N ILE A 301 11.68 -8.71 -22.36
CA ILE A 301 13.01 -8.99 -22.94
C ILE A 301 14.12 -8.46 -22.03
N ARG A 302 14.00 -7.22 -21.55
CA ARG A 302 15.01 -6.57 -20.71
C ARG A 302 15.12 -7.21 -19.33
N SER A 303 13.99 -7.52 -18.70
CA SER A 303 13.92 -8.14 -17.37
C SER A 303 14.65 -9.49 -17.33
N ARG A 304 14.37 -10.36 -18.32
CA ARG A 304 15.05 -11.65 -18.47
C ARG A 304 16.55 -11.47 -18.66
N THR A 305 16.93 -10.56 -19.57
CA THR A 305 18.35 -10.35 -19.89
C THR A 305 19.13 -9.76 -18.70
N ALA A 306 18.53 -8.84 -17.94
CA ALA A 306 19.15 -8.24 -16.75
C ALA A 306 19.32 -9.27 -15.61
N SER A 307 18.40 -10.23 -15.52
CA SER A 307 18.44 -11.32 -14.54
C SER A 307 19.34 -12.49 -14.96
N GLY A 308 19.98 -12.41 -16.13
CA GLY A 308 20.79 -13.50 -16.69
C GLY A 308 19.97 -14.73 -17.11
N GLU A 309 18.66 -14.57 -17.25
CA GLU A 309 17.76 -15.64 -17.66
C GLU A 309 17.72 -15.79 -19.19
N ALA A 310 17.38 -16.98 -19.65
CA ALA A 310 17.19 -17.23 -21.08
C ALA A 310 16.07 -16.33 -21.64
N CYS A 311 16.37 -15.62 -22.73
CA CYS A 311 15.46 -14.69 -23.39
C CYS A 311 15.07 -15.24 -24.78
N THR A 312 14.06 -16.10 -24.82
CA THR A 312 13.54 -16.69 -26.08
C THR A 312 12.15 -16.17 -26.42
N LYS A 313 11.75 -16.26 -27.70
CA LYS A 313 10.41 -15.87 -28.16
C LYS A 313 9.29 -16.54 -27.35
N SER A 314 9.43 -17.84 -27.05
CA SER A 314 8.44 -18.56 -26.24
C SER A 314 8.35 -18.02 -24.81
N LEU A 315 9.49 -17.80 -24.17
CA LEU A 315 9.55 -17.36 -22.77
C LEU A 315 9.03 -15.94 -22.58
N VAL A 316 9.42 -15.03 -23.47
CA VAL A 316 8.92 -13.66 -23.50
C VAL A 316 7.41 -13.63 -23.77
N ARG A 317 6.91 -14.56 -24.59
CA ARG A 317 5.48 -14.72 -24.86
C ARG A 317 4.71 -15.19 -23.62
N ASP A 318 5.30 -16.07 -22.83
CA ASP A 318 4.72 -16.55 -21.59
C ASP A 318 4.69 -15.46 -20.51
N ASP A 319 5.72 -14.63 -20.41
CA ASP A 319 5.71 -13.47 -19.51
C ASP A 319 4.60 -12.49 -19.87
N MET A 320 4.47 -12.18 -21.16
CA MET A 320 3.42 -11.29 -21.65
C MET A 320 2.02 -11.87 -21.39
N ARG A 321 1.83 -13.20 -21.48
CA ARG A 321 0.57 -13.84 -21.04
C ARG A 321 0.37 -13.72 -19.53
N GLY A 322 1.42 -13.90 -18.74
CA GLY A 322 1.39 -13.71 -17.29
C GLY A 322 0.99 -12.29 -16.89
N MET A 323 1.29 -11.30 -17.73
CA MET A 323 0.87 -9.90 -17.58
C MET A 323 -0.50 -9.58 -18.20
N GLY A 324 -1.22 -10.57 -18.75
CA GLY A 324 -2.57 -10.40 -19.28
C GLY A 324 -2.66 -9.90 -20.73
N PHE A 325 -1.57 -9.93 -21.52
CA PHE A 325 -1.58 -9.51 -22.92
C PHE A 325 -2.00 -10.64 -23.87
N ASP A 326 -2.87 -10.34 -24.84
CA ASP A 326 -3.18 -11.26 -25.96
C ASP A 326 -2.04 -11.31 -26.99
N VAL A 327 -1.16 -12.30 -26.82
CA VAL A 327 0.00 -12.57 -27.69
C VAL A 327 -0.28 -13.55 -28.83
N ALA A 328 -1.53 -13.97 -29.05
CA ALA A 328 -1.82 -15.03 -30.02
C ALA A 328 -1.63 -14.57 -31.47
N LYS A 329 -2.04 -13.33 -31.79
CA LYS A 329 -2.11 -12.84 -33.19
C LYS A 329 -1.09 -11.76 -33.55
N LYS A 330 -0.63 -10.97 -32.58
CA LYS A 330 0.12 -9.72 -32.84
C LYS A 330 1.55 -9.71 -32.30
N PHE A 331 1.95 -10.75 -31.56
CA PHE A 331 3.27 -10.86 -30.91
C PHE A 331 4.44 -10.68 -31.88
N THR A 332 4.42 -11.39 -33.03
CA THR A 332 5.46 -11.27 -34.06
C THR A 332 5.56 -9.84 -34.57
N ARG A 333 4.43 -9.19 -34.86
CA ARG A 333 4.40 -7.80 -35.34
C ARG A 333 4.98 -6.81 -34.32
N TRP A 334 4.83 -7.08 -33.02
CA TRP A 334 5.44 -6.26 -31.97
C TRP A 334 6.95 -6.47 -31.90
N LEU A 335 7.42 -7.73 -32.00
CA LEU A 335 8.84 -8.07 -32.08
C LEU A 335 9.51 -7.43 -33.29
N ASP A 336 8.91 -7.59 -34.48
CA ASP A 336 9.44 -7.03 -35.73
C ASP A 336 9.60 -5.50 -35.63
N LYS A 337 8.67 -4.81 -34.95
CA LYS A 337 8.78 -3.36 -34.74
C LYS A 337 9.96 -3.01 -33.84
N LEU A 338 10.16 -3.73 -32.73
CA LEU A 338 11.30 -3.47 -31.84
C LEU A 338 12.65 -3.77 -32.54
N GLU A 339 12.69 -4.76 -33.43
CA GLU A 339 13.87 -5.07 -34.24
C GLU A 339 14.14 -4.00 -35.31
N ILE A 340 13.10 -3.56 -36.05
CA ILE A 340 13.19 -2.49 -37.05
C ILE A 340 13.63 -1.17 -36.42
N ASP A 341 13.10 -0.84 -35.23
CA ASP A 341 13.42 0.38 -34.50
C ASP A 341 14.78 0.25 -33.77
N GLY A 342 15.51 -0.87 -33.94
CA GLY A 342 16.89 -1.04 -33.49
C GLY A 342 17.07 -1.33 -32.00
N LEU A 343 16.01 -1.72 -31.29
CA LEU A 343 16.05 -2.02 -29.85
C LEU A 343 16.57 -3.43 -29.55
N ILE A 344 16.24 -4.38 -30.40
CA ILE A 344 16.58 -5.80 -30.24
C ILE A 344 17.22 -6.36 -31.51
N HIS A 345 17.91 -7.48 -31.34
CA HIS A 345 18.34 -8.38 -32.39
C HIS A 345 17.75 -9.77 -32.13
N ILE A 346 17.22 -10.40 -33.19
CA ILE A 346 16.61 -11.72 -33.11
C ILE A 346 17.49 -12.73 -33.86
N ASP A 347 17.98 -13.74 -33.16
CA ASP A 347 18.71 -14.88 -33.77
C ASP A 347 17.94 -16.19 -33.51
N GLY A 348 17.21 -16.64 -34.52
CA GLY A 348 16.33 -17.80 -34.41
C GLY A 348 15.24 -17.61 -33.35
N GLU A 349 15.35 -18.33 -32.24
CA GLU A 349 14.45 -18.24 -31.08
C GLU A 349 14.94 -17.25 -30.01
N ASN A 350 16.20 -16.83 -30.06
CA ASN A 350 16.80 -15.96 -29.05
C ASN A 350 16.56 -14.48 -29.36
N ILE A 351 16.34 -13.69 -28.32
CA ILE A 351 16.13 -12.24 -28.41
C ILE A 351 17.15 -11.54 -27.52
N CYS A 352 17.95 -10.65 -28.11
CA CYS A 352 18.99 -9.90 -27.41
C CYS A 352 18.75 -8.39 -27.53
N PRO A 353 18.80 -7.60 -26.44
CA PRO A 353 18.80 -6.14 -26.49
C PRO A 353 20.08 -5.59 -27.12
N ASN A 354 19.97 -4.65 -28.06
CA ASN A 354 21.13 -4.09 -28.75
C ASN A 354 22.02 -3.23 -27.83
N SER A 355 21.45 -2.63 -26.78
CA SER A 355 22.18 -1.87 -25.76
C SER A 355 23.18 -2.69 -24.94
N LEU A 356 23.10 -4.03 -24.96
CA LEU A 356 24.10 -4.91 -24.35
C LEU A 356 25.15 -5.45 -25.33
N SER A 357 24.91 -5.38 -26.63
CA SER A 357 25.86 -5.89 -27.65
C SER A 357 27.14 -5.02 -27.78
N ASN A 358 27.07 -3.75 -27.37
CA ASN A 358 28.19 -2.80 -27.45
C ASN A 358 29.21 -2.88 -26.31
N THR A 359 29.09 -3.84 -25.38
CA THR A 359 30.08 -4.03 -24.30
C THR A 359 31.09 -5.14 -24.55
N ALA A 360 31.06 -5.81 -25.72
CA ALA A 360 31.99 -6.90 -26.06
C ALA A 360 33.04 -6.54 -27.13
N SER A 361 33.24 -5.27 -27.47
CA SER A 361 34.29 -4.85 -28.42
C SER A 361 34.82 -3.46 -28.08
N ASN A 362 35.68 -3.38 -27.06
CA ASN A 362 36.87 -2.51 -26.99
C ASN A 362 37.71 -2.83 -25.76
#